data_AF-A0A6M0CBW6-F1
#
_entry.id   AF-A0A6M0CBW6-F1
#
_cell.length_a   1.000
_cell.length_b   1.000
_cell.length_c   1.000
_cell.angle_alpha   90.00
_cell.angle_beta   90.00
_cell.angle_gamma   90.00
#
_symmetry.space_group_name_H-M   'P 1'
#
loop_
_entity.id
_entity.type
_entity.pdbx_description
1 polymer ?
#
loop_
_entity_poly.entity_id
_entity_poly.type
_entity_poly.pdbx_seq_one_letter_code
_entity_poly.pdbx_strand_id
1 'polypeptide(L)'
;AAALCFALGSALVLWQGQNPAVLSALTPLYGCFCLALAVALATIHIYMASLHRLLQVFWAIGVVTSLVLAIKNQEPLALTVYNNPASILGVGFIFAALTGIYFKEAFCFDRLETKFLTPLVPCLLLGHLAGILPVNLERSLLIAWATLFLIFGTRKLLQAIPPDIGDKSVFEYLRNK
;
A
#
# COMPACT_ATOMS: atom_id res chain seq x y z
N ALA A 1 -9.29 5.88 -4.98
CA ALA A 1 -9.67 4.46 -5.01
C ALA A 1 -8.86 3.61 -4.03
N ALA A 2 -7.53 3.50 -4.16
CA ALA A 2 -6.70 2.64 -3.30
C ALA A 2 -6.93 2.88 -1.78
N ALA A 3 -6.85 4.13 -1.32
CA ALA A 3 -7.09 4.49 0.07
C ALA A 3 -8.50 4.10 0.58
N LEU A 4 -9.52 4.24 -0.27
CA LEU A 4 -10.90 3.87 0.06
C LEU A 4 -11.05 2.35 0.19
N CYS A 5 -10.53 1.59 -0.79
CA CYS A 5 -10.58 0.13 -0.74
C CYS A 5 -9.86 -0.42 0.50
N PHE A 6 -8.69 0.13 0.82
CA PHE A 6 -7.95 -0.23 2.02
C PHE A 6 -8.75 0.09 3.29
N ALA A 7 -9.23 1.33 3.44
CA ALA A 7 -9.96 1.74 4.63
C ALA A 7 -11.28 0.99 4.83
N LEU A 8 -12.02 0.72 3.75
CA LEU A 8 -13.22 -0.13 3.80
C LEU A 8 -12.87 -1.55 4.23
N GLY A 9 -11.83 -2.15 3.66
CA GLY A 9 -11.36 -3.48 4.06
C GLY A 9 -10.96 -3.53 5.54
N SER A 10 -10.18 -2.56 6.01
CA SER A 10 -9.79 -2.44 7.42
C SER A 10 -11.01 -2.27 8.33
N ALA A 11 -11.96 -1.39 7.97
CA ALA A 11 -13.17 -1.17 8.76
C ALA A 11 -14.04 -2.44 8.87
N LEU A 12 -14.20 -3.18 7.77
CA LEU A 12 -14.94 -4.43 7.76
C LEU A 12 -14.27 -5.49 8.66
N VAL A 13 -12.95 -5.66 8.57
CA VAL A 13 -12.19 -6.59 9.44
C VAL A 13 -12.31 -6.20 10.91
N LEU A 14 -12.18 -4.91 11.23
CA LEU A 14 -12.26 -4.42 12.60
C LEU A 14 -13.64 -4.60 13.22
N TRP A 15 -14.70 -4.51 12.40
CA TRP A 15 -16.09 -4.66 12.84
C TRP A 15 -16.53 -6.12 12.93
N GLN A 16 -16.33 -6.90 11.87
CA GLN A 16 -16.83 -8.27 11.76
C GLN A 16 -15.82 -9.20 11.05
N GLY A 17 -14.55 -9.18 11.45
CA GLY A 17 -13.48 -9.99 10.84
C GLY A 17 -13.65 -11.51 10.92
N GLN A 18 -14.59 -12.01 11.74
CA GLN A 18 -14.94 -13.44 11.81
C GLN A 18 -16.09 -13.81 10.87
N ASN A 19 -16.79 -12.84 10.27
CA ASN A 19 -17.91 -13.09 9.39
C ASN A 19 -17.40 -13.59 8.01
N PRO A 20 -17.80 -14.78 7.53
CA PRO A 20 -17.36 -15.31 6.24
C PRO A 20 -17.68 -14.40 5.05
N ALA A 21 -18.79 -13.65 5.11
CA ALA A 21 -19.16 -12.69 4.08
C ALA A 21 -18.18 -11.52 4.02
N VAL A 22 -17.72 -11.03 5.18
CA VAL A 22 -16.69 -9.99 5.26
C VAL A 22 -15.38 -10.50 4.68
N LEU A 23 -14.92 -11.67 5.12
CA LEU A 23 -13.67 -12.27 4.62
C LEU A 23 -13.70 -12.47 3.10
N SER A 24 -14.85 -12.87 2.56
CA SER A 24 -15.04 -13.03 1.10
C SER A 24 -15.01 -11.69 0.37
N ALA A 25 -15.58 -10.62 0.96
CA ALA A 25 -15.57 -9.28 0.39
C ALA A 25 -14.18 -8.62 0.39
N LEU A 26 -13.25 -9.07 1.24
CA LEU A 26 -11.88 -8.52 1.28
C LEU A 26 -11.09 -8.82 0.01
N THR A 27 -11.27 -10.00 -0.59
CA THR A 27 -10.55 -10.39 -1.82
C THR A 27 -10.80 -9.42 -2.99
N PRO A 28 -12.07 -9.11 -3.38
CA PRO A 28 -12.32 -8.13 -4.44
C PRO A 28 -11.91 -6.71 -4.04
N LEU A 29 -12.06 -6.31 -2.77
CA LEU A 29 -11.57 -5.00 -2.29
C LEU A 29 -10.05 -4.88 -2.43
N TYR A 30 -9.32 -5.95 -2.08
CA TYR A 30 -7.87 -6.03 -2.24
C TYR A 30 -7.46 -6.02 -3.72
N GLY A 31 -8.21 -6.71 -4.60
CA GLY A 31 -8.00 -6.63 -6.05
C GLY A 31 -8.16 -5.21 -6.59
N CYS A 32 -9.24 -4.52 -6.22
CA CYS A 32 -9.46 -3.11 -6.57
C CYS A 32 -8.36 -2.20 -6.00
N PHE A 33 -7.88 -2.45 -4.79
CA PHE A 33 -6.74 -1.76 -4.21
C PHE A 33 -5.47 -1.96 -5.05
N CYS A 34 -5.15 -3.20 -5.45
CA CYS A 34 -4.00 -3.51 -6.29
C CYS A 34 -4.05 -2.78 -7.64
N LEU A 35 -5.22 -2.77 -8.29
CA LEU A 35 -5.42 -2.07 -9.57
C LEU A 35 -5.29 -0.55 -9.40
N ALA A 36 -5.91 0.01 -8.37
CA ALA A 36 -5.81 1.44 -8.09
C ALA A 36 -4.36 1.85 -7.76
N LEU A 37 -3.61 0.99 -7.07
CA LEU A 37 -2.19 1.20 -6.82
C LEU A 37 -1.36 1.13 -8.11
N ALA A 38 -1.70 0.23 -9.03
CA ALA A 38 -1.06 0.14 -10.35
C ALA A 38 -1.24 1.43 -11.14
N VAL A 39 -2.46 1.96 -11.19
CA VAL A 39 -2.76 3.25 -11.85
C VAL A 39 -2.00 4.38 -11.17
N ALA A 40 -1.93 4.40 -9.83
CA ALA A 40 -1.14 5.39 -9.10
C ALA A 40 0.35 5.29 -9.46
N LEU A 41 0.92 4.09 -9.52
CA LEU A 41 2.32 3.88 -9.93
C LEU A 41 2.58 4.23 -11.40
N ALA A 42 1.60 4.06 -12.28
CA ALA A 42 1.74 4.43 -13.69
C ALA A 42 1.68 5.95 -13.90
N THR A 43 0.95 6.68 -13.05
CA THR A 43 0.68 8.12 -13.20
C THR A 43 1.58 9.00 -12.33
N ILE A 44 2.12 8.48 -11.24
CA ILE A 44 2.96 9.24 -10.33
C ILE A 44 4.29 9.62 -11.00
N HIS A 45 4.65 10.89 -10.89
CA HIS A 45 5.98 11.34 -11.29
C HIS A 45 6.97 11.09 -10.14
N ILE A 46 7.92 10.19 -10.39
CA ILE A 46 9.05 9.93 -9.50
C ILE A 46 10.32 10.25 -10.30
N TYR A 47 11.05 11.27 -9.88
CA TYR A 47 12.28 11.72 -10.56
C TYR A 47 13.36 10.64 -10.65
N MET A 48 13.50 9.84 -9.59
CA MET A 48 14.46 8.76 -9.53
C MET A 48 13.92 7.52 -10.26
N ALA A 49 14.30 7.35 -11.53
CA ALA A 49 13.79 6.27 -12.37
C ALA A 49 14.08 4.86 -11.81
N SER A 50 15.21 4.67 -11.12
CA SER A 50 15.53 3.39 -10.45
C SER A 50 14.55 3.06 -9.33
N LEU A 51 14.20 4.05 -8.50
CA LEU A 51 13.19 3.91 -7.45
C LEU A 51 11.83 3.59 -8.07
N HIS A 52 11.41 4.33 -9.09
CA HIS A 52 10.12 4.11 -9.74
C HIS A 52 9.98 2.68 -10.28
N ARG A 53 10.99 2.19 -11.00
CA ARG A 53 11.01 0.81 -11.51
C ARG A 53 11.00 -0.22 -10.38
N LEU A 54 11.74 0.02 -9.29
CA LEU A 54 11.75 -0.87 -8.14
C LEU A 54 10.34 -1.00 -7.53
N LEU A 55 9.60 0.11 -7.38
CA LEU A 55 8.23 0.07 -6.85
C LEU A 55 7.27 -0.67 -7.79
N GLN A 56 7.44 -0.54 -9.11
CA GLN A 56 6.66 -1.31 -10.09
C GLN A 56 6.96 -2.81 -9.99
N VAL A 57 8.22 -3.19 -9.81
CA VAL A 57 8.63 -4.60 -9.58
C VAL A 57 8.03 -5.13 -8.28
N PHE A 58 8.10 -4.37 -7.19
CA PHE A 58 7.49 -4.74 -5.92
C PHE A 58 5.98 -4.95 -6.06
N TRP A 59 5.28 -4.04 -6.73
CA TRP A 59 3.86 -4.21 -7.03
C TRP A 59 3.61 -5.48 -7.85
N ALA A 60 4.41 -5.74 -8.89
CA ALA A 60 4.25 -6.91 -9.74
C ALA A 60 4.45 -8.22 -8.98
N ILE A 61 5.51 -8.32 -8.16
CA ILE A 61 5.78 -9.48 -7.30
C ILE A 61 4.58 -9.74 -6.39
N GLY A 62 4.12 -8.72 -5.66
CA GLY A 62 3.03 -8.90 -4.71
C GLY A 62 1.70 -9.26 -5.38
N VAL A 63 1.39 -8.70 -6.56
CA VAL A 63 0.18 -9.05 -7.32
C VAL A 63 0.25 -10.48 -7.82
N VAL A 64 1.38 -10.88 -8.42
CA VAL A 64 1.57 -12.26 -8.90
C VAL A 64 1.47 -13.25 -7.75
N THR A 65 2.12 -12.99 -6.61
CA THR A 65 2.00 -13.87 -5.43
C THR A 65 0.55 -13.92 -4.94
N SER A 66 -0.13 -12.79 -4.84
CA SER A 66 -1.53 -12.73 -4.39
C SER A 66 -2.45 -13.54 -5.32
N LEU A 67 -2.27 -13.44 -6.63
CA LEU A 67 -3.03 -14.21 -7.62
C LEU A 67 -2.76 -15.71 -7.50
N VAL A 68 -1.49 -16.11 -7.38
CA VAL A 68 -1.12 -17.52 -7.20
C VAL A 68 -1.76 -18.08 -5.93
N LEU A 69 -1.75 -17.34 -4.83
CA LEU A 69 -2.38 -17.76 -3.58
C LEU A 69 -3.91 -17.83 -3.70
N ALA A 70 -4.54 -16.86 -4.37
CA ALA A 70 -5.99 -16.84 -4.56
C ALA A 70 -6.50 -17.95 -5.50
N ILE A 71 -5.68 -18.41 -6.45
CA ILE A 71 -6.03 -19.51 -7.37
C ILE A 71 -5.77 -20.87 -6.72
N LYS A 72 -4.67 -21.01 -5.96
CA LYS A 72 -4.28 -22.30 -5.37
C LYS A 72 -5.12 -22.69 -4.15
N ASN A 73 -5.65 -21.72 -3.42
CA ASN A 73 -6.40 -21.96 -2.19
C ASN A 73 -7.88 -21.72 -2.44
N GLN A 74 -8.73 -22.56 -1.82
CA GLN A 74 -10.19 -22.40 -1.87
C GLN A 74 -10.70 -21.36 -0.88
N GLU A 75 -9.87 -20.95 0.08
CA GLU A 75 -10.19 -19.95 1.09
C GLU A 75 -9.95 -18.52 0.56
N PRO A 76 -10.66 -17.51 1.11
CA PRO A 76 -10.37 -16.11 0.81
C PRO A 76 -8.90 -15.76 1.05
N LEU A 77 -8.34 -14.86 0.23
CA LEU A 77 -6.92 -14.51 0.27
C LEU A 77 -6.48 -14.02 1.66
N ALA A 78 -7.32 -13.21 2.32
CA ALA A 78 -7.03 -12.70 3.66
C ALA A 78 -6.86 -13.83 4.69
N LEU A 79 -7.69 -14.88 4.60
CA LEU A 79 -7.61 -16.04 5.48
C LEU A 79 -6.39 -16.92 5.15
N THR A 80 -6.10 -17.10 3.87
CA THR A 80 -4.90 -17.81 3.40
C THR A 80 -3.62 -17.17 3.94
N VAL A 81 -3.54 -15.83 3.90
CA VAL A 81 -2.38 -15.08 4.40
C VAL A 81 -2.27 -15.16 5.92
N TYR A 82 -3.41 -15.07 6.62
CA TYR A 82 -3.45 -15.21 8.08
C TYR A 82 -2.99 -16.60 8.54
N ASN A 83 -3.45 -17.66 7.88
CA ASN A 83 -3.09 -19.05 8.19
C ASN A 83 -1.64 -19.38 7.80
N ASN A 84 -1.06 -18.65 6.85
CA ASN A 84 0.32 -18.85 6.38
C ASN A 84 1.10 -17.52 6.41
N PRO A 85 1.59 -17.07 7.58
CA PRO A 85 2.26 -15.76 7.71
C PRO A 85 3.46 -15.57 6.79
N ALA A 86 4.18 -16.65 6.43
CA ALA A 86 5.29 -16.61 5.48
C ALA A 86 4.89 -16.06 4.10
N SER A 87 3.60 -16.13 3.72
CA SER A 87 3.07 -15.54 2.49
C SER A 87 3.24 -14.02 2.42
N ILE A 88 3.41 -13.34 3.57
CA ILE A 88 3.74 -11.91 3.66
C ILE A 88 5.05 -11.61 2.93
N LEU A 89 6.00 -12.55 2.84
CA LEU A 89 7.24 -12.36 2.08
C LEU A 89 7.02 -12.19 0.57
N GLY A 90 5.85 -12.55 0.03
CA GLY A 90 5.49 -12.24 -1.35
C GLY A 90 4.40 -11.17 -1.43
N VAL A 91 3.26 -11.38 -0.77
CA VAL A 91 2.12 -10.44 -0.77
C VAL A 91 2.52 -9.07 -0.22
N GLY A 92 3.43 -9.05 0.77
CA GLY A 92 3.95 -7.84 1.41
C GLY A 92 4.68 -6.88 0.46
N PHE A 93 5.15 -7.35 -0.70
CA PHE A 93 5.79 -6.48 -1.70
C PHE A 93 4.83 -5.43 -2.27
N ILE A 94 3.52 -5.67 -2.30
CA ILE A 94 2.53 -4.63 -2.65
C ILE A 94 2.59 -3.47 -1.64
N PHE A 95 2.70 -3.80 -0.35
CA PHE A 95 2.79 -2.80 0.71
C PHE A 95 4.18 -2.15 0.77
N ALA A 96 5.24 -2.85 0.34
CA ALA A 96 6.54 -2.24 0.11
C ALA A 96 6.49 -1.20 -1.02
N ALA A 97 5.80 -1.49 -2.13
CA ALA A 97 5.56 -0.52 -3.20
C ALA A 97 4.79 0.71 -2.70
N LEU A 98 3.72 0.49 -1.92
CA LEU A 98 2.95 1.56 -1.28
C LEU A 98 3.78 2.40 -0.31
N THR A 99 4.65 1.75 0.48
CA THR A 99 5.57 2.43 1.40
C THR A 99 6.53 3.35 0.65
N GLY A 100 7.01 2.93 -0.53
CA GLY A 100 7.82 3.78 -1.41
C GLY A 100 7.09 5.02 -1.92
N ILE A 101 5.79 4.94 -2.17
CA ILE A 101 4.97 6.12 -2.52
C ILE A 101 4.90 7.08 -1.33
N TYR A 102 4.63 6.57 -0.13
CA TYR A 102 4.63 7.41 1.09
C TYR A 102 5.99 8.06 1.32
N PHE A 103 7.07 7.31 1.14
CA PHE A 103 8.43 7.82 1.25
C PHE A 103 8.64 8.97 0.27
N LYS A 104 8.34 8.81 -1.03
CA LYS A 104 8.45 9.88 -2.01
C LYS A 104 7.68 11.13 -1.58
N GLU A 105 6.45 10.97 -1.11
CA GLU A 105 5.62 12.10 -0.71
C GLU A 105 6.09 12.78 0.58
N ALA A 106 6.65 12.01 1.51
CA ALA A 106 7.25 12.54 2.74
C ALA A 106 8.47 13.42 2.41
N PHE A 107 9.33 12.99 1.49
CA PHE A 107 10.53 13.72 1.11
C PHE A 107 10.27 14.87 0.12
N CYS A 108 9.37 14.69 -0.85
CA CYS A 108 9.11 15.71 -1.88
C CYS A 108 8.15 16.81 -1.43
N PHE A 109 7.16 16.49 -0.57
CA PHE A 109 6.07 17.41 -0.21
C PHE A 109 5.93 17.65 1.30
N ASP A 110 6.87 17.11 2.09
CA ASP A 110 6.91 17.26 3.55
C ASP A 110 5.59 16.87 4.26
N ARG A 111 4.82 15.94 3.68
CA ARG A 111 3.51 15.55 4.21
C ARG A 111 3.67 14.78 5.52
N LEU A 112 3.05 15.30 6.59
CA LEU A 112 3.11 14.68 7.91
C LEU A 112 2.55 13.26 7.91
N GLU A 113 1.40 13.04 7.29
CA GLU A 113 0.76 11.73 7.25
C GLU A 113 1.65 10.66 6.60
N THR A 114 2.40 11.01 5.56
CA THR A 114 3.27 10.05 4.88
C THR A 114 4.56 9.80 5.64
N LYS A 115 5.08 10.79 6.39
CA LYS A 115 6.21 10.59 7.33
C LYS A 115 5.91 9.55 8.40
N PHE A 116 4.67 9.49 8.89
CA PHE A 116 4.23 8.44 9.82
C PHE A 116 3.92 7.12 9.13
N LEU A 117 3.28 7.15 7.95
CA LEU A 117 2.95 5.93 7.20
C LEU A 117 4.20 5.16 6.74
N THR A 118 5.26 5.86 6.33
CA THR A 118 6.50 5.23 5.83
C THR A 118 7.13 4.23 6.81
N PRO A 119 7.33 4.53 8.11
CA PRO A 119 7.77 3.55 9.08
C PRO A 119 6.64 2.66 9.60
N LEU A 120 5.41 3.17 9.71
CA LEU A 120 4.29 2.42 10.30
C LEU A 120 4.00 1.13 9.54
N VAL A 121 3.89 1.19 8.21
CA VAL A 121 3.54 0.03 7.38
C VAL A 121 4.55 -1.12 7.49
N PRO A 122 5.86 -0.91 7.24
CA PRO A 122 6.84 -1.97 7.39
C PRO A 122 6.97 -2.45 8.85
N CYS A 123 6.88 -1.57 9.84
CA CYS A 123 6.91 -1.98 11.25
C CYS A 123 5.73 -2.90 11.61
N LEU A 124 4.52 -2.58 11.15
CA LEU A 124 3.33 -3.41 11.37
C LEU A 124 3.48 -4.77 10.70
N LEU A 125 3.84 -4.80 9.41
CA LEU A 125 3.89 -6.06 8.64
C LEU A 125 5.04 -6.97 9.09
N LEU A 126 6.23 -6.40 9.32
CA LEU A 126 7.38 -7.18 9.79
C LEU A 126 7.23 -7.58 11.26
N GLY A 127 6.63 -6.72 12.08
CA GLY A 127 6.33 -7.04 13.48
C GLY A 127 5.30 -8.17 13.61
N HIS A 128 4.27 -8.16 12.75
CA HIS A 128 3.30 -9.25 12.66
C HIS A 128 3.97 -10.55 12.18
N LEU A 129 4.78 -10.48 11.11
CA LEU A 129 5.52 -11.64 10.60
C LEU A 129 6.48 -12.25 11.63
N ALA A 130 7.14 -11.40 12.43
CA ALA A 130 8.03 -11.84 13.50
C ALA A 130 7.30 -12.34 14.76
N GLY A 131 5.97 -12.17 14.84
CA GLY A 131 5.17 -12.57 15.99
C GLY A 131 5.46 -11.77 17.26
N ILE A 132 6.04 -10.57 17.13
CA ILE A 132 6.46 -9.73 18.27
C ILE A 132 5.41 -8.70 18.68
N LEU A 133 4.40 -8.44 17.84
CA LEU A 133 3.36 -7.45 18.11
C LEU A 133 2.15 -8.11 18.79
N PRO A 134 1.66 -7.56 19.92
CA PRO A 134 0.39 -8.00 20.48
C PRO A 134 -0.76 -7.56 19.57
N VAL A 135 -1.80 -8.38 19.46
CA VAL A 135 -2.98 -8.15 18.60
C VAL A 135 -3.61 -6.77 18.80
N ASN A 136 -3.66 -6.28 20.04
CA ASN A 136 -4.20 -4.95 20.35
C ASN A 136 -3.39 -3.83 19.67
N LEU A 137 -2.06 -3.97 19.64
CA LEU A 137 -1.18 -2.99 18.99
C LEU A 137 -1.31 -3.08 17.46
N GLU A 138 -1.38 -4.28 16.90
CA GLU A 138 -1.63 -4.47 15.46
C GLU A 138 -2.94 -3.80 15.03
N ARG A 139 -3.99 -3.96 15.85
CA ARG A 139 -5.29 -3.31 15.64
C ARG A 139 -5.19 -1.79 15.62
N SER A 140 -4.52 -1.20 16.61
CA SER A 140 -4.30 0.24 16.70
C SER A 140 -3.48 0.77 15.52
N LEU A 141 -2.42 0.05 15.13
CA LEU A 141 -1.60 0.40 13.98
C LEU A 141 -2.37 0.30 12.66
N LEU A 142 -3.24 -0.71 12.50
CA LEU A 142 -4.11 -0.84 11.32
C LEU A 142 -5.12 0.30 11.22
N ILE A 143 -5.71 0.72 12.34
CA ILE A 143 -6.60 1.89 12.39
C ILE A 143 -5.82 3.15 11.98
N ALA A 144 -4.65 3.36 12.57
CA ALA A 144 -3.80 4.51 12.25
C ALA A 144 -3.40 4.52 10.76
N TRP A 145 -3.05 3.37 10.18
CA TRP A 145 -2.77 3.24 8.76
C TRP A 145 -3.99 3.64 7.92
N ALA A 146 -5.16 3.05 8.18
CA ALA A 146 -6.37 3.32 7.40
C ALA A 146 -6.74 4.82 7.44
N THR A 147 -6.69 5.44 8.62
CA THR A 147 -7.00 6.86 8.80
C THR A 147 -5.99 7.75 8.07
N LEU A 148 -4.69 7.55 8.28
CA LEU A 148 -3.65 8.35 7.65
C LEU A 148 -3.66 8.18 6.12
N PHE A 149 -3.93 6.97 5.63
CA PHE A 149 -3.99 6.71 4.20
C PHE A 149 -5.20 7.39 3.54
N LEU A 150 -6.34 7.46 4.23
CA LEU A 150 -7.48 8.27 3.77
C LEU A 150 -7.15 9.76 3.73
N ILE A 151 -6.49 10.30 4.77
CA ILE A 151 -6.05 11.70 4.79
C ILE A 151 -5.11 11.97 3.61
N PHE A 152 -4.12 11.11 3.39
CA PHE A 152 -3.21 11.22 2.25
C PHE A 152 -3.97 11.18 0.91
N GLY A 153 -4.83 10.18 0.74
CA GLY A 153 -5.58 9.97 -0.49
C GLY A 153 -6.52 11.13 -0.83
N THR A 154 -7.21 11.69 0.17
CA THR A 154 -8.13 12.84 -0.01
C THR A 154 -7.37 14.12 -0.34
N ARG A 155 -6.28 14.42 0.37
CA ARG A 155 -5.44 15.60 0.08
C ARG A 155 -4.85 15.55 -1.32
N LYS A 156 -4.53 14.36 -1.82
CA LYS A 156 -3.99 14.19 -3.18
C LYS A 156 -5.03 14.49 -4.27
N LEU A 157 -6.32 14.29 -4.01
CA LEU A 157 -7.40 14.67 -4.95
C LEU A 157 -7.57 16.19 -5.08
N LEU A 158 -7.20 16.93 -4.04
CA LEU A 158 -7.36 18.40 -3.97
C LEU A 158 -6.09 19.15 -4.43
N GLN A 159 -4.99 18.44 -4.64
CA GLN A 159 -3.71 19.06 -4.98
C GLN A 159 -3.69 19.51 -6.45
N ALA A 160 -3.21 20.73 -6.70
CA ALA A 160 -2.99 21.21 -8.05
C ALA A 160 -1.87 20.43 -8.76
N ILE A 161 -2.02 20.22 -10.07
CA ILE A 161 -1.08 19.44 -10.89
C ILE A 161 0.34 20.04 -10.96
N PRO A 162 0.54 21.37 -11.14
CA PRO A 162 1.88 21.94 -11.30
C PRO A 162 2.87 21.63 -10.16
N PRO A 163 2.51 21.80 -8.86
CA PRO A 163 3.40 21.41 -7.78
C PRO A 163 3.59 19.89 -7.66
N ASP A 164 2.66 19.04 -8.10
CA ASP A 164 2.79 17.58 -8.01
C ASP A 164 3.87 17.00 -8.96
N ILE A 165 4.16 17.72 -10.05
CA ILE A 165 5.16 17.33 -11.06
C ILE A 165 6.54 17.93 -10.74
N GLY A 166 6.61 19.09 -10.09
CA GLY A 166 7.86 19.82 -9.85
C GLY A 166 8.52 20.33 -11.14
N ASP A 167 9.59 21.11 -11.00
CA ASP A 167 10.28 21.70 -12.17
C ASP A 167 11.06 20.63 -12.95
N LYS A 168 10.76 20.50 -14.25
CA LYS A 168 11.41 19.57 -15.18
C LYS A 168 12.63 20.17 -15.88
N SER A 169 12.84 21.48 -15.78
CA SER A 169 13.88 22.22 -16.48
C SER A 169 15.30 21.69 -16.17
N VAL A 170 15.54 21.31 -14.92
CA VAL A 170 16.82 20.73 -14.46
C VAL A 170 17.11 19.39 -15.13
N PHE A 171 16.09 18.54 -15.31
CA PHE A 171 16.26 17.23 -15.95
C PHE A 171 16.39 17.35 -17.47
N GLU A 172 15.75 18.34 -18.08
CA GLU A 172 16.00 18.70 -19.48
C GLU A 172 17.43 19.17 -19.70
N TYR A 173 17.93 20.05 -18.82
CA TYR A 173 19.33 20.49 -18.87
C TYR A 173 20.32 19.32 -18.73
N LEU A 174 20.10 18.42 -17.76
CA LEU A 174 20.98 17.26 -17.53
C LEU A 174 20.93 16.21 -18.65
N ARG A 175 19.82 16.09 -19.37
CA ARG A 175 19.68 15.15 -20.49
C ARG A 175 20.34 15.66 -21.78
N ASN A 176 20.47 16.97 -21.92
CA ASN A 176 21.06 17.63 -23.09
C ASN A 176 22.57 17.92 -22.89
N LYS A 177 23.19 17.34 -21.86
CA LYS A 177 24.60 17.52 -21.51
C LYS A 177 25.29 16.17 -21.47
#